data_AF-A0A804RHX3-F1
#
_entry.id   AF-A0A804RHX3-F1
#
_cell.length_a   1.000
_cell.length_b   1.000
_cell.length_c   1.000
_cell.angle_alpha   90.00
_cell.angle_beta   90.00
_cell.angle_gamma   90.00
#
_symmetry.space_group_name_H-M   'P 1'
#
loop_
_entity.id
_entity.type
_entity.pdbx_description
1 polymer ?
#
loop_
_entity_poly.entity_id
_entity_poly.type
_entity_poly.pdbx_seq_one_letter_code
_entity_poly.pdbx_strand_id
1 'polypeptide(L)'
;MARLQVEEGQGGYGQSKPREHIRWRRGREATDKAVVGDKGARRVPANSEIGHLISEMSSHVHNICAVLNERTKYNNMEPDAVDFFGECMNSPQNGRTPLANEIYEQMVAEKERELEEGEAQKSPSKIVADSLSQISRSSTFLPNIGVPTMSKTGRSTSLAAQAHMQAQFEEKLQAEREEAARKQEELQAQLQAQQAALEENQSLLRQTQEEVKGMHTKFEETNALVRAILKLQKD
;
A
#
# COMPACT_ATOMS: atom_id res chain seq x y z
N MET A 1 25.62 -32.14 17.13
CA MET A 1 24.51 -32.78 17.89
C MET A 1 23.71 -31.63 18.50
N ALA A 2 22.42 -31.33 18.29
CA ALA A 2 21.23 -31.99 17.74
C ALA A 2 20.49 -30.99 16.79
N ARG A 3 20.07 -31.38 15.57
CA ARG A 3 18.79 -31.97 15.13
C ARG A 3 17.60 -30.98 15.06
N LEU A 4 17.31 -30.54 13.83
CA LEU A 4 16.09 -29.87 13.37
C LEU A 4 14.84 -30.73 13.62
N GLN A 5 13.74 -30.07 13.97
CA GLN A 5 12.37 -30.58 13.78
C GLN A 5 11.64 -29.68 12.78
N VAL A 6 11.08 -30.35 11.76
CA VAL A 6 10.15 -29.83 10.76
C VAL A 6 8.75 -30.13 11.27
N GLU A 7 7.86 -29.15 11.26
CA GLU A 7 6.41 -29.39 11.26
C GLU A 7 5.83 -29.01 9.90
N GLU A 8 5.24 -30.00 9.25
CA GLU A 8 4.42 -29.87 8.05
C GLU A 8 2.99 -29.44 8.45
N GLY A 9 2.51 -28.36 7.84
CA GLY A 9 1.10 -27.97 7.86
C GLY A 9 0.53 -28.02 6.45
N GLN A 10 -0.02 -29.18 6.08
CA GLN A 10 -0.83 -29.38 4.88
C GLN A 10 -2.16 -28.60 4.97
N GLY A 11 -2.65 -28.05 3.84
CA GLY A 11 -4.10 -27.86 3.69
C GLY A 11 -4.55 -26.73 2.77
N GLY A 12 -5.09 -27.11 1.60
CA GLY A 12 -6.30 -26.46 1.07
C GLY A 12 -6.17 -25.61 -0.20
N TYR A 13 -6.05 -26.26 -1.36
CA TYR A 13 -6.55 -25.71 -2.62
C TYR A 13 -8.07 -25.54 -2.52
N GLY A 14 -8.59 -24.32 -2.74
CA GLY A 14 -10.03 -24.06 -2.63
C GLY A 14 -10.51 -22.84 -3.40
N GLN A 15 -11.15 -23.10 -4.54
CA GLN A 15 -12.23 -22.30 -5.14
C GLN A 15 -11.85 -21.00 -5.87
N SER A 16 -11.30 -21.14 -7.09
CA SER A 16 -11.50 -20.14 -8.14
C SER A 16 -12.98 -20.11 -8.53
N LYS A 17 -13.68 -19.01 -8.23
CA LYS A 17 -15.03 -18.76 -8.76
C LYS A 17 -14.94 -18.44 -10.27
N PRO A 18 -15.91 -18.90 -11.09
CA PRO A 18 -15.89 -18.64 -12.51
C PRO A 18 -16.18 -17.16 -12.80
N ARG A 19 -15.39 -16.58 -13.70
CA ARG A 19 -15.56 -15.24 -14.29
C ARG A 19 -17.00 -15.08 -14.79
N GLU A 20 -17.78 -14.21 -14.15
CA GLU A 20 -19.06 -13.76 -14.68
C GLU A 20 -18.82 -13.05 -16.03
N HIS A 21 -19.45 -13.60 -17.05
CA HIS A 21 -19.47 -13.07 -18.40
C HIS A 21 -20.37 -11.83 -18.42
N ILE A 22 -19.80 -10.64 -18.22
CA ILE A 22 -20.55 -9.38 -18.26
C ILE A 22 -20.97 -9.10 -19.71
N ARG A 23 -22.21 -9.48 -20.04
CA ARG A 23 -22.88 -9.16 -21.30
C ARG A 23 -23.41 -7.73 -21.25
N TRP A 24 -22.66 -6.78 -21.82
CA TRP A 24 -23.16 -5.42 -22.00
C TRP A 24 -24.15 -5.33 -23.18
N ARG A 25 -25.39 -4.91 -22.89
CA ARG A 25 -26.42 -4.59 -23.90
C ARG A 25 -25.97 -3.38 -24.72
N ARG A 26 -25.80 -3.57 -26.03
CA ARG A 26 -25.62 -2.49 -27.01
C ARG A 26 -26.95 -1.73 -27.16
N GLY A 27 -27.12 -0.62 -26.44
CA GLY A 27 -28.20 0.33 -26.66
C GLY A 27 -27.94 1.10 -27.96
N ARG A 28 -28.73 0.82 -29.01
CA ARG A 28 -28.85 1.66 -30.20
C ARG A 28 -29.95 2.68 -29.94
N GLU A 29 -29.60 3.95 -29.81
CA GLU A 29 -30.53 5.05 -30.09
C GLU A 29 -30.04 5.77 -31.36
N ALA A 30 -30.87 5.68 -32.39
CA ALA A 30 -30.70 6.31 -33.68
C ALA A 30 -31.39 7.67 -33.66
N THR A 31 -30.66 8.72 -34.05
CA THR A 31 -31.27 9.98 -34.51
C THR A 31 -30.52 10.45 -35.75
N ASP A 32 -30.87 9.85 -36.90
CA ASP A 32 -30.59 10.45 -38.21
C ASP A 32 -31.45 11.71 -38.37
N LYS A 33 -30.79 12.87 -38.45
CA LYS A 33 -31.32 14.02 -39.17
C LYS A 33 -30.34 14.40 -40.26
N ALA A 34 -30.68 13.98 -41.48
CA ALA A 34 -30.02 14.39 -42.70
C ALA A 34 -30.19 15.91 -42.91
N VAL A 35 -29.08 16.62 -43.06
CA VAL A 35 -29.02 17.93 -43.72
C VAL A 35 -28.18 17.75 -44.98
N VAL A 36 -28.85 17.92 -46.11
CA VAL A 36 -28.32 17.96 -47.47
C VAL A 36 -27.54 19.27 -47.63
N GLY A 37 -26.27 19.22 -48.07
CA GLY A 37 -25.51 20.43 -48.39
C GLY A 37 -24.02 20.23 -48.62
N ASP A 38 -23.67 19.97 -49.88
CA ASP A 38 -22.51 20.48 -50.63
C ASP A 38 -21.06 20.31 -50.08
N LYS A 39 -20.31 19.48 -50.83
CA LYS A 39 -18.87 19.53 -51.17
C LYS A 39 -17.83 19.90 -50.08
N GLY A 40 -17.02 18.88 -49.73
CA GLY A 40 -15.56 19.07 -49.71
C GLY A 40 -14.88 19.37 -48.38
N ALA A 41 -15.12 18.57 -47.34
CA ALA A 41 -14.16 18.30 -46.27
C ALA A 41 -14.65 17.09 -45.49
N ARG A 42 -13.85 16.01 -45.35
CA ARG A 42 -14.17 14.93 -44.41
C ARG A 42 -14.03 15.46 -42.98
N ARG A 43 -15.05 16.19 -42.49
CA ARG A 43 -15.21 16.42 -41.06
C ARG A 43 -15.70 15.11 -40.47
N VAL A 44 -14.81 14.43 -39.75
CA VAL A 44 -15.19 13.33 -38.87
C VAL A 44 -16.17 13.94 -37.85
N PRO A 45 -17.41 13.43 -37.70
CA PRO A 45 -18.36 14.04 -36.78
C PRO A 45 -17.79 13.94 -35.36
N ALA A 46 -17.83 15.02 -34.58
CA ALA A 46 -17.36 15.03 -33.18
C ALA A 46 -17.97 13.89 -32.33
N ASN A 47 -19.17 13.43 -32.71
CA ASN A 47 -19.84 12.28 -32.10
C ASN A 47 -19.08 10.95 -32.31
N SER A 48 -18.30 10.82 -33.38
CA SER A 48 -17.45 9.66 -33.63
C SER A 48 -16.20 9.64 -32.74
N GLU A 49 -15.64 10.80 -32.41
CA GLU A 49 -14.49 10.90 -31.50
C GLU A 49 -14.90 10.57 -30.06
N ILE A 50 -16.04 11.07 -29.61
CA ILE A 50 -16.61 10.72 -28.30
C ILE A 50 -16.95 9.22 -28.25
N GLY A 51 -17.55 8.67 -29.31
CA GLY A 51 -17.83 7.25 -29.43
C GLY A 51 -16.57 6.38 -29.39
N HIS A 52 -15.51 6.83 -30.07
CA HIS A 52 -14.19 6.19 -30.02
C HIS A 52 -13.61 6.23 -28.61
N LEU A 53 -13.66 7.37 -27.92
CA LEU A 53 -13.16 7.50 -26.56
C LEU A 53 -13.90 6.63 -25.56
N ILE A 54 -15.22 6.56 -25.63
CA ILE A 54 -16.02 5.66 -24.78
C ILE A 54 -15.68 4.19 -25.08
N SER A 55 -15.49 3.83 -26.35
CA SER A 55 -15.04 2.49 -26.76
C SER A 55 -13.62 2.20 -26.31
N GLU A 56 -12.74 3.20 -26.32
CA GLU A 56 -11.33 3.10 -25.95
C GLU A 56 -11.17 3.00 -24.44
N MET A 57 -11.93 3.80 -23.67
CA MET A 57 -12.12 3.68 -22.22
C MET A 57 -12.66 2.30 -21.84
N SER A 58 -13.53 1.69 -22.67
CA SER A 58 -14.06 0.35 -22.45
C SER A 58 -13.05 -0.75 -22.82
N SER A 59 -12.25 -0.54 -23.87
CA SER A 59 -11.28 -1.53 -24.37
C SER A 59 -10.01 -1.56 -23.52
N HIS A 60 -9.55 -0.42 -23.01
CA HIS A 60 -8.36 -0.29 -22.17
C HIS A 60 -8.55 -0.69 -20.71
N VAL A 61 -9.74 -1.17 -20.31
CA VAL A 61 -9.96 -1.80 -18.99
C VAL A 61 -9.05 -3.02 -18.80
N HIS A 62 -8.60 -3.68 -19.88
CA HIS A 62 -7.57 -4.73 -19.78
C HIS A 62 -6.18 -4.20 -19.37
N ASN A 63 -5.89 -2.91 -19.58
CA ASN A 63 -4.62 -2.28 -19.22
C ASN A 63 -4.59 -1.74 -17.78
N ILE A 64 -5.76 -1.58 -17.14
CA ILE A 64 -5.90 -1.20 -15.72
C ILE A 64 -5.15 -2.19 -14.80
N CYS A 65 -5.06 -3.46 -15.19
CA CYS A 65 -4.27 -4.46 -14.47
C CYS A 65 -2.74 -4.29 -14.60
N ALA A 66 -2.25 -3.63 -15.65
CA ALA A 66 -0.82 -3.36 -15.82
C ALA A 66 -0.36 -2.18 -14.96
N VAL A 67 -1.18 -1.12 -14.88
CA VAL A 67 -0.90 0.09 -14.10
C VAL A 67 -0.73 -0.20 -12.59
N LEU A 68 -1.53 -1.13 -12.04
CA LEU A 68 -1.39 -1.54 -10.63
C LEU A 68 -0.03 -2.19 -10.30
N ASN A 69 0.76 -2.56 -11.32
CA ASN A 69 2.04 -3.23 -11.15
C ASN A 69 3.27 -2.28 -11.26
N GLU A 70 3.09 -0.98 -11.51
CA GLU A 70 4.20 -0.02 -11.68
C GLU A 70 4.54 0.78 -10.40
N ARG A 71 4.55 0.15 -9.21
CA ARG A 71 4.97 0.79 -7.94
C ARG A 71 6.36 1.45 -7.99
N THR A 72 7.19 1.07 -8.95
CA THR A 72 8.52 1.67 -9.18
C THR A 72 8.47 3.06 -9.82
N LYS A 73 7.41 3.39 -10.58
CA LYS A 73 7.32 4.67 -11.30
C LYS A 73 6.96 5.84 -10.38
N TYR A 74 6.26 5.56 -9.29
CA TYR A 74 5.72 6.57 -8.37
C TYR A 74 6.48 6.66 -7.03
N ASN A 75 7.76 6.24 -6.92
CA ASN A 75 8.54 6.36 -5.68
C ASN A 75 7.82 5.83 -4.40
N ASN A 76 7.04 4.74 -4.52
CA ASN A 76 6.16 4.21 -3.47
C ASN A 76 4.96 5.10 -3.06
N MET A 77 4.68 6.18 -3.79
CA MET A 77 3.40 6.88 -3.72
C MET A 77 2.35 6.16 -4.58
N GLU A 78 1.11 6.14 -4.12
CA GLU A 78 0.00 5.62 -4.90
C GLU A 78 -0.38 6.68 -5.96
N PRO A 79 -0.50 6.31 -7.25
CA PRO A 79 -0.92 7.25 -8.29
C PRO A 79 -2.32 7.79 -7.97
N ASP A 80 -2.53 9.10 -8.16
CA ASP A 80 -3.86 9.66 -7.96
C ASP A 80 -4.79 9.36 -9.14
N ALA A 81 -6.08 9.73 -9.00
CA ALA A 81 -7.08 9.44 -10.04
C ALA A 81 -6.78 10.11 -11.39
N VAL A 82 -6.11 11.27 -11.41
CA VAL A 82 -5.73 12.00 -12.63
C VAL A 82 -4.55 11.30 -13.30
N ASP A 83 -3.56 10.90 -12.50
CA ASP A 83 -2.41 10.14 -12.97
C ASP A 83 -2.86 8.82 -13.60
N PHE A 84 -3.75 8.09 -12.92
CA PHE A 84 -4.33 6.85 -13.41
C PHE A 84 -5.11 7.04 -14.71
N PHE A 85 -5.85 8.15 -14.84
CA PHE A 85 -6.55 8.49 -16.08
C PHE A 85 -5.54 8.70 -17.22
N GLY A 86 -4.48 9.45 -16.94
CA GLY A 86 -3.41 9.69 -17.89
C GLY A 86 -2.72 8.42 -18.37
N GLU A 87 -2.49 7.46 -17.49
CA GLU A 87 -1.88 6.18 -17.85
C GLU A 87 -2.84 5.27 -18.60
N CYS A 88 -4.11 5.20 -18.18
CA CYS A 88 -5.13 4.39 -18.85
C CYS A 88 -5.40 4.83 -20.28
N MET A 89 -5.36 6.13 -20.53
CA MET A 89 -5.64 6.68 -21.85
C MET A 89 -4.40 6.73 -22.76
N ASN A 90 -3.22 6.39 -22.24
CA ASN A 90 -1.99 6.37 -23.03
C ASN A 90 -1.72 4.96 -23.57
N SER A 91 -2.10 4.71 -24.82
CA SER A 91 -1.81 3.45 -25.48
C SER A 91 -0.31 3.31 -25.75
N PRO A 92 0.31 2.15 -25.46
CA PRO A 92 1.71 1.91 -25.81
C PRO A 92 2.00 2.03 -27.32
N GLN A 93 0.99 1.79 -28.17
CA GLN A 93 1.15 1.78 -29.64
C GLN A 93 0.82 3.14 -30.27
N ASN A 94 -0.25 3.78 -29.80
CA ASN A 94 -0.81 4.97 -30.46
C ASN A 94 -0.71 6.25 -29.61
N GLY A 95 -0.21 6.15 -28.38
CA GLY A 95 -0.26 7.25 -27.41
C GLY A 95 -1.69 7.59 -26.97
N ARG A 96 -1.90 8.83 -26.54
CA ARG A 96 -3.24 9.38 -26.23
C ARG A 96 -3.90 9.92 -27.49
N THR A 97 -5.21 9.70 -27.64
CA THR A 97 -6.00 10.38 -28.67
C THR A 97 -6.07 11.89 -28.40
N PRO A 98 -6.26 12.75 -29.43
CA PRO A 98 -6.30 14.21 -29.24
C PRO A 98 -7.31 14.65 -28.18
N LEU A 99 -8.51 14.06 -28.19
CA LEU A 99 -9.54 14.36 -27.20
C LEU A 99 -9.16 13.83 -25.81
N ALA A 100 -8.55 12.65 -25.69
CA ALA A 100 -8.06 12.16 -24.39
C ALA A 100 -6.93 13.02 -23.82
N ASN A 101 -6.08 13.55 -24.71
CA ASN A 101 -5.02 14.47 -24.34
C ASN A 101 -5.58 15.81 -23.83
N GLU A 102 -6.55 16.39 -24.55
CA GLU A 102 -7.24 17.61 -24.12
C GLU A 102 -7.90 17.43 -22.74
N ILE A 103 -8.58 16.30 -22.52
CA ILE A 103 -9.22 15.99 -21.23
C ILE A 103 -8.17 15.86 -20.13
N TYR A 104 -7.06 15.16 -20.39
CA TYR A 104 -5.99 14.99 -19.42
C TYR A 104 -5.32 16.33 -19.07
N GLU A 105 -5.00 17.16 -20.07
CA GLU A 105 -4.42 18.48 -19.86
C GLU A 105 -5.33 19.39 -19.03
N GLN A 106 -6.64 19.36 -19.28
CA GLN A 106 -7.62 20.09 -18.46
C GLN A 106 -7.64 19.58 -17.00
N MET A 107 -7.59 18.26 -16.79
CA MET A 107 -7.55 17.68 -15.44
C MET A 107 -6.27 18.08 -14.69
N VAL A 108 -5.11 18.08 -15.36
CA VAL A 108 -3.83 18.51 -14.79
C VAL A 108 -3.85 20.00 -14.47
N ALA A 109 -4.32 20.84 -15.39
CA ALA A 109 -4.44 22.27 -15.16
C ALA A 109 -5.37 22.60 -13.97
N GLU A 110 -6.50 21.90 -13.85
CA GLU A 110 -7.42 22.08 -12.72
C GLU A 110 -6.84 21.56 -11.39
N LYS A 111 -5.99 20.52 -11.44
CA LYS A 111 -5.28 19.97 -10.27
C LYS A 111 -4.20 20.92 -9.77
N GLU A 112 -3.48 21.58 -10.69
CA GLU A 112 -2.38 22.51 -10.42
C GLU A 112 -2.84 23.97 -10.25
N ARG A 113 -4.11 24.26 -10.52
CA ARG A 113 -4.67 25.61 -10.40
C ARG A 113 -4.47 26.16 -8.98
N GLU A 114 -3.73 27.26 -8.87
CA GLU A 114 -3.61 28.02 -7.62
C GLU A 114 -4.99 28.50 -7.20
N LEU A 115 -5.35 28.22 -5.94
CA LEU A 115 -6.64 28.60 -5.39
C LEU A 115 -6.55 29.99 -4.81
N GLU A 116 -7.55 30.82 -5.10
CA GLU A 116 -7.75 32.05 -4.36
C GLU A 116 -8.06 31.74 -2.88
N GLU A 117 -7.63 32.65 -2.01
CA GLU A 117 -7.74 32.52 -0.56
C GLU A 117 -9.20 32.26 -0.14
N GLY A 118 -9.49 31.00 0.21
CA GLY A 118 -10.81 30.56 0.69
C GLY A 118 -11.50 29.46 -0.13
N GLU A 119 -11.00 29.10 -1.32
CA GLU A 119 -11.53 27.94 -2.06
C GLU A 119 -10.84 26.62 -1.66
N ALA A 120 -11.64 25.57 -1.46
CA ALA A 120 -11.11 24.23 -1.21
C ALA A 120 -10.60 23.61 -2.52
N GLN A 121 -9.40 23.03 -2.47
CA GLN A 121 -8.84 22.32 -3.62
C GLN A 121 -9.75 21.18 -4.04
N LYS A 122 -10.05 21.11 -5.33
CA LYS A 122 -10.79 19.95 -5.86
C LYS A 122 -9.89 18.73 -5.72
N SER A 123 -10.43 17.66 -5.13
CA SER A 123 -9.71 16.39 -5.07
C SER A 123 -9.50 15.85 -6.49
N PRO A 124 -8.40 15.12 -6.77
CA PRO A 124 -8.17 14.50 -8.08
C PRO A 124 -9.37 13.69 -8.59
N SER A 125 -10.01 12.94 -7.69
CA SER A 125 -11.23 12.19 -8.00
C SER A 125 -12.42 13.08 -8.42
N LYS A 126 -12.56 14.27 -7.82
CA LYS A 126 -13.61 15.23 -8.16
C LYS A 126 -13.37 15.86 -9.52
N ILE A 127 -12.11 16.21 -9.81
CA ILE A 127 -11.69 16.72 -11.12
C ILE A 127 -12.03 15.70 -12.20
N VAL A 128 -11.61 14.44 -12.01
CA VAL A 128 -11.90 13.36 -12.97
C VAL A 128 -13.42 13.15 -13.13
N ALA A 129 -14.19 13.17 -12.03
CA ALA A 129 -15.64 13.03 -12.10
C ALA A 129 -16.29 14.13 -12.94
N ASP A 130 -15.88 15.39 -12.73
CA ASP A 130 -16.46 16.54 -13.41
C ASP A 130 -16.11 16.54 -14.90
N SER A 131 -14.84 16.31 -15.27
CA SER A 131 -14.42 16.21 -16.67
C SER A 131 -15.11 15.05 -17.39
N LEU A 132 -15.18 13.87 -16.77
CA LEU A 132 -15.84 12.72 -17.40
C LEU A 132 -17.35 12.90 -17.48
N SER A 133 -17.98 13.62 -16.55
CA SER A 133 -19.43 13.89 -16.59
C SER A 133 -19.86 14.73 -17.79
N GLN A 134 -18.96 15.58 -18.32
CA GLN A 134 -19.21 16.40 -19.50
C GLN A 134 -19.25 15.57 -20.79
N ILE A 135 -18.48 14.48 -20.84
CA ILE A 135 -18.37 13.60 -22.02
C ILE A 135 -19.34 12.44 -21.91
N SER A 136 -19.39 11.81 -20.75
CA SER A 136 -20.20 10.63 -20.46
C SER A 136 -20.73 10.66 -19.03
N ARG A 137 -22.02 10.94 -18.91
CA ARG A 137 -22.75 10.89 -17.63
C ARG A 137 -22.72 9.51 -16.95
N SER A 138 -22.40 8.46 -17.70
CA SER A 138 -22.35 7.07 -17.22
C SER A 138 -20.92 6.52 -17.19
N SER A 139 -19.90 7.37 -17.08
CA SER A 139 -18.51 6.92 -16.96
C SER A 139 -18.33 5.99 -15.77
N THR A 140 -17.81 4.78 -16.01
CA THR A 140 -17.48 3.80 -14.97
C THR A 140 -16.01 3.86 -14.56
N PHE A 141 -15.26 4.89 -14.99
CA PHE A 141 -13.82 4.99 -14.72
C PHE A 141 -13.52 4.99 -13.22
N LEU A 142 -14.12 5.91 -12.46
CA LEU A 142 -13.88 6.02 -11.01
C LEU A 142 -14.24 4.73 -10.24
N PRO A 143 -15.43 4.11 -10.45
CA PRO A 143 -15.72 2.81 -9.86
C PRO A 143 -14.71 1.72 -10.22
N ASN A 144 -14.24 1.69 -11.47
CA ASN A 144 -13.32 0.67 -11.96
C ASN A 144 -11.92 0.79 -11.34
N ILE A 145 -11.51 2.00 -10.90
CA ILE A 145 -10.24 2.24 -10.20
C ILE A 145 -10.38 2.18 -8.67
N GLY A 146 -11.55 1.78 -8.17
CA GLY A 146 -11.82 1.66 -6.73
C GLY A 146 -12.27 2.96 -6.05
N VAL A 147 -12.46 4.05 -6.79
CA VAL A 147 -12.99 5.31 -6.25
C VAL A 147 -14.52 5.25 -6.21
N PRO A 148 -15.16 5.28 -5.02
CA PRO A 148 -16.61 5.22 -4.93
C PRO A 148 -17.25 6.44 -5.61
N THR A 149 -18.14 6.21 -6.58
CA THR A 149 -18.96 7.30 -7.12
C THR A 149 -19.94 7.78 -6.06
N MET A 150 -19.99 9.08 -5.81
CA MET A 150 -21.07 9.72 -5.06
C MET A 150 -22.35 9.74 -5.91
N SER A 151 -22.78 8.60 -6.45
CA SER A 151 -24.11 8.47 -7.03
C SER A 151 -25.11 8.66 -5.89
N LYS A 152 -25.88 9.75 -5.95
CA LYS A 152 -26.97 10.12 -5.02
C LYS A 152 -28.14 9.11 -5.02
N THR A 153 -27.91 7.88 -5.45
CA THR A 153 -28.91 6.87 -5.73
C THR A 153 -28.35 5.50 -5.34
N GLY A 154 -28.79 4.99 -4.19
CA GLY A 154 -28.77 3.53 -3.95
C GLY A 154 -28.04 3.00 -2.72
N ARG A 155 -27.65 3.82 -1.73
CA ARG A 155 -27.08 3.30 -0.47
C ARG A 155 -28.01 3.55 0.72
N SER A 156 -29.13 2.83 0.77
CA SER A 156 -29.71 2.46 2.07
C SER A 156 -28.91 1.30 2.65
N THR A 157 -27.61 1.49 2.93
CA THR A 157 -27.06 0.73 4.07
C THR A 157 -27.79 1.30 5.27
N SER A 158 -28.67 0.49 5.86
CA SER A 158 -29.31 0.79 7.14
C SER A 158 -28.26 1.37 8.10
N LEU A 159 -28.65 2.36 8.90
CA LEU A 159 -27.81 2.92 9.97
C LEU A 159 -27.14 1.82 10.80
N ALA A 160 -27.84 0.70 11.03
CA ALA A 160 -27.30 -0.47 11.72
C ALA A 160 -26.14 -1.16 10.97
N ALA A 161 -26.21 -1.25 9.64
CA ALA A 161 -25.13 -1.81 8.83
C ALA A 161 -23.90 -0.90 8.82
N GLN A 162 -24.10 0.42 8.78
CA GLN A 162 -23.01 1.38 8.93
C GLN A 162 -22.36 1.29 10.33
N ALA A 163 -23.18 1.25 11.38
CA ALA A 163 -22.70 1.11 12.77
C ALA A 163 -21.91 -0.19 12.96
N HIS A 164 -22.35 -1.31 12.38
CA HIS A 164 -21.62 -2.57 12.45
C HIS A 164 -20.26 -2.52 11.73
N MET A 165 -20.19 -1.88 10.55
CA MET A 165 -18.91 -1.70 9.84
C MET A 165 -17.96 -0.79 10.61
N GLN A 166 -18.48 0.29 11.19
CA GLN A 166 -17.68 1.21 12.00
C GLN A 166 -17.17 0.52 13.27
N ALA A 167 -18.03 -0.21 13.99
CA ALA A 167 -17.65 -0.97 15.18
C ALA A 167 -16.57 -2.01 14.86
N GLN A 168 -16.67 -2.73 13.74
CA GLN A 168 -15.61 -3.66 13.33
C GLN A 168 -14.29 -2.97 12.97
N PHE A 169 -14.35 -1.77 12.37
CA PHE A 169 -13.14 -1.01 12.07
C PHE A 169 -12.48 -0.50 13.35
N GLU A 170 -13.26 0.01 14.29
CA GLU A 170 -12.80 0.46 15.61
C GLU A 170 -12.26 -0.71 16.44
N GLU A 171 -12.92 -1.88 16.42
CA GLU A 171 -12.45 -3.11 17.07
C GLU A 171 -11.11 -3.58 16.49
N LYS A 172 -10.96 -3.58 15.16
CA LYS A 172 -9.68 -3.92 14.51
C LYS A 172 -8.58 -2.93 14.87
N LEU A 173 -8.89 -1.64 14.85
CA LEU A 173 -7.92 -0.60 15.21
C LEU A 173 -7.49 -0.72 16.67
N GLN A 174 -8.43 -1.06 17.56
CA GLN A 174 -8.16 -1.26 18.98
C GLN A 174 -7.33 -2.53 19.22
N ALA A 175 -7.67 -3.64 18.55
CA ALA A 175 -6.89 -4.87 18.61
C ALA A 175 -5.44 -4.66 18.11
N GLU A 176 -5.27 -3.90 17.03
CA GLU A 176 -3.94 -3.54 16.52
C GLU A 176 -3.15 -2.68 17.51
N ARG A 177 -3.79 -1.73 18.19
CA ARG A 177 -3.16 -0.93 19.26
C ARG A 177 -2.76 -1.77 20.46
N GLU A 178 -3.60 -2.70 20.89
CA GLU A 178 -3.28 -3.61 21.99
C GLU A 178 -2.15 -4.58 21.61
N GLU A 179 -2.14 -5.09 20.39
CA GLU A 179 -1.04 -5.93 19.89
C GLU A 179 0.27 -5.13 19.81
N ALA A 180 0.23 -3.89 19.33
CA ALA A 180 1.38 -3.00 19.31
C ALA A 180 1.89 -2.69 20.73
N ALA A 181 0.99 -2.42 21.68
CA ALA A 181 1.36 -2.20 23.08
C ALA A 181 2.00 -3.44 23.71
N ARG A 182 1.45 -4.64 23.46
CA ARG A 182 2.03 -5.91 23.93
C ARG A 182 3.42 -6.17 23.34
N LYS A 183 3.61 -5.92 22.04
CA LYS A 183 4.93 -6.05 21.39
C LYS A 183 5.94 -5.07 21.98
N GLN A 184 5.50 -3.84 22.27
CA GLN A 184 6.35 -2.85 22.91
C GLN A 184 6.77 -3.28 24.33
N GLU A 185 5.82 -3.79 25.12
CA GLU A 185 6.10 -4.32 26.46
C GLU A 185 7.04 -5.53 26.41
N GLU A 186 6.82 -6.46 25.47
CA GLU A 186 7.68 -7.62 25.27
C GLU A 186 9.11 -7.21 24.91
N LEU A 187 9.28 -6.28 23.96
CA LEU A 187 10.60 -5.75 23.61
C LEU A 187 11.27 -5.06 24.79
N GLN A 188 10.51 -4.29 25.58
CA GLN A 188 11.04 -3.64 26.78
C GLN A 188 11.47 -4.66 27.84
N ALA A 189 10.69 -5.71 28.07
CA ALA A 189 11.03 -6.80 28.97
C ALA A 189 12.27 -7.57 28.51
N GLN A 190 12.41 -7.81 27.20
CA GLN A 190 13.61 -8.43 26.63
C GLN A 190 14.86 -7.57 26.83
N LEU A 191 14.77 -6.26 26.64
CA LEU A 191 15.88 -5.34 26.91
C LEU A 191 16.27 -5.33 28.39
N GLN A 192 15.29 -5.32 29.30
CA GLN A 192 15.55 -5.40 30.74
C GLN A 192 16.20 -6.73 31.14
N ALA A 193 15.73 -7.86 30.58
CA ALA A 193 16.32 -9.17 30.82
C ALA A 193 17.77 -9.25 30.31
N GLN A 194 18.05 -8.70 29.12
CA GLN A 194 19.42 -8.62 28.59
C GLN A 194 20.32 -7.75 29.47
N GLN A 195 19.81 -6.62 29.96
CA GLN A 195 20.57 -5.75 30.86
C GLN A 195 20.87 -6.46 32.19
N ALA A 196 19.88 -7.11 32.81
CA ALA A 196 20.07 -7.88 34.04
C ALA A 196 21.09 -9.02 33.86
N ALA A 197 21.01 -9.75 32.74
CA ALA A 197 21.98 -10.80 32.42
C ALA A 197 23.40 -10.26 32.21
N LEU A 198 23.54 -9.07 31.61
CA LEU A 198 24.84 -8.41 31.47
C LEU A 198 25.42 -8.01 32.83
N GLU A 199 24.61 -7.42 33.70
CA GLU A 199 25.00 -7.02 35.06
C GLU A 199 25.40 -8.23 35.91
N GLU A 200 24.65 -9.33 35.82
CA GLU A 200 24.99 -10.59 36.50
C GLU A 200 26.34 -11.14 36.02
N ASN A 201 26.58 -11.17 34.71
CA ASN A 201 27.86 -11.61 34.15
C ASN A 201 29.03 -10.73 34.61
N GLN A 202 28.84 -9.41 34.68
CA GLN A 202 29.87 -8.51 35.20
C GLN A 202 30.18 -8.77 36.68
N SER A 203 29.14 -9.00 37.48
CA SER A 203 29.28 -9.36 38.89
C SER A 203 30.05 -10.67 39.06
N LEU A 204 29.69 -11.70 38.29
CA LEU A 204 30.35 -13.01 38.30
C LEU A 204 31.82 -12.92 37.88
N LEU A 205 32.13 -12.11 36.85
CA LEU A 205 33.50 -11.86 36.44
C LEU A 205 34.31 -11.19 37.55
N ARG A 206 33.72 -10.22 38.26
CA ARG A 206 34.38 -9.55 39.39
C ARG A 206 34.64 -10.54 40.54
N GLN A 207 33.65 -11.33 40.91
CA GLN A 207 33.80 -12.37 41.93
C GLN A 207 34.90 -13.37 41.55
N THR A 208 34.88 -13.88 40.33
CA THR A 208 35.90 -14.82 39.83
C THR A 208 37.31 -14.20 39.90
N GLN A 209 37.44 -12.91 39.55
CA GLN A 209 38.71 -12.20 39.65
C GLN A 209 39.17 -12.03 41.10
N GLU A 210 38.26 -11.75 42.04
CA GLU A 210 38.55 -11.66 43.47
C GLU A 210 38.98 -13.02 44.04
N GLU A 211 38.30 -14.10 43.65
CA GLU A 211 38.66 -15.48 44.02
C GLU A 211 40.05 -15.87 43.48
N VAL A 212 40.33 -15.60 42.21
CA VAL A 212 41.65 -15.84 41.59
C VAL A 212 42.74 -15.04 42.29
N LYS A 213 42.49 -13.77 42.63
CA LYS A 213 43.43 -12.96 43.43
C LYS A 213 43.68 -13.58 44.80
N GLY A 214 42.63 -13.99 45.50
CA GLY A 214 42.76 -14.66 46.80
C GLY A 214 43.53 -15.97 46.73
N MET A 215 43.30 -16.78 45.69
CA MET A 215 44.08 -17.99 45.44
C MET A 215 45.55 -17.69 45.13
N HIS A 216 45.82 -16.63 44.35
CA HIS A 216 47.18 -16.22 44.02
C HIS A 216 47.96 -15.81 45.27
N THR A 217 47.36 -15.03 46.16
CA THR A 217 47.99 -14.65 47.44
C THR A 217 48.30 -15.87 48.30
N LYS A 218 47.36 -16.82 48.46
CA LYS A 218 47.61 -18.06 49.22
C LYS A 218 48.72 -18.90 48.58
N PHE A 219 48.79 -18.92 47.25
CA PHE A 219 49.85 -19.62 46.53
C PHE A 219 51.22 -18.97 46.79
N GLU A 220 51.31 -17.64 46.77
CA GLU A 220 52.55 -16.91 47.09
C GLU A 220 53.00 -17.14 48.53
N GLU A 221 52.09 -17.10 49.50
CA GLU A 221 52.36 -17.40 50.91
C GLU A 221 52.89 -18.83 51.09
N THR A 222 52.24 -19.81 50.45
CA THR A 222 52.66 -21.22 50.49
C THR A 222 54.04 -21.39 49.84
N ASN A 223 54.29 -20.74 48.70
CA ASN A 223 55.57 -20.79 48.01
C ASN A 223 56.69 -20.14 48.85
N ALA A 224 56.39 -19.03 49.54
CA ALA A 224 57.32 -18.41 50.48
C ALA A 224 57.67 -19.33 51.66
N LEU A 225 56.68 -20.04 52.22
CA LEU A 225 56.90 -21.03 53.28
C LEU A 225 57.79 -22.19 52.80
N VAL A 226 57.51 -22.74 51.61
CA VAL A 226 58.34 -23.81 51.01
C VAL A 226 59.79 -23.33 50.83
N ARG A 227 60.00 -22.11 50.32
CA ARG A 227 61.35 -21.52 50.19
C ARG A 227 62.05 -21.35 51.54
N ALA A 228 61.33 -21.00 52.60
CA ALA A 228 61.91 -20.87 53.94
C ALA A 228 62.34 -22.23 54.50
N ILE A 229 61.50 -23.27 54.36
CA ILE A 229 61.82 -24.64 54.79
C ILE A 229 63.05 -25.17 54.04
N LEU A 230 63.13 -24.96 52.71
CA LEU A 230 64.27 -25.39 51.91
C LEU A 230 65.59 -24.68 52.27
N LYS A 231 65.53 -23.46 52.82
CA LYS A 231 66.72 -22.77 53.33
C LYS A 231 67.21 -23.39 54.63
N LEU A 232 66.31 -23.73 55.55
CA LEU A 232 66.64 -24.38 56.82
C LEU A 232 67.29 -25.77 56.67
N GLN A 233 67.06 -26.46 55.54
CA GLN A 233 67.68 -27.76 55.25
C GLN A 233 69.10 -27.65 54.67
N LYS A 234 69.54 -26.44 54.28
CA LYS A 234 70.87 -26.20 53.70
C LYS A 234 71.89 -25.68 54.72
N ASP A 235 71.45 -25.29 55.90
CA ASP A 235 72.28 -24.95 57.07
C ASP A 235 72.47 -26.17 57.97
#